data_AF-A0A1S3DMW6-F1
#
_entry.id   AF-A0A1S3DMW6-F1
#
_cell.length_a   1.000
_cell.length_b   1.000
_cell.length_c   1.000
_cell.angle_alpha   90.00
_cell.angle_beta   90.00
_cell.angle_gamma   90.00
#
_symmetry.space_group_name_H-M   'P 1'
#
loop_
_entity.id
_entity.type
_entity.pdbx_description
1 polymer ?
#
loop_
_entity_poly.entity_id
_entity_poly.type
_entity_poly.pdbx_seq_one_letter_code
_entity_poly.pdbx_strand_id
1 'polypeptide(L)'
;MRPTGPYTLSIQPRTVVSTYREPVRGWIDNVYGPVGLMVGIGTGVLHTYQYDQDAVTEMVPVDMVVNSVIATAWYTAKSNQQQIPIYNYVSSVQKPVTWNEFLQHNIKHGHHWPTIRAVWYYSFWPTKSRIMFLFLNFLLHTIPGLILDGVASMFGKTPMLSSVYTKLGKVASTLEYFVDRKWNWSNENVQALWDQLSPEE
;
A
#
# COMPACT_ATOMS: atom_id res chain seq x y z
N MET A 1 39.88 15.27 -17.94
CA MET A 1 39.24 15.76 -16.69
C MET A 1 37.93 15.01 -16.51
N ARG A 2 37.73 14.27 -15.40
CA ARG A 2 36.41 13.70 -15.12
C ARG A 2 35.46 14.85 -14.76
N PRO A 3 34.20 14.87 -15.25
CA PRO A 3 33.27 15.91 -14.85
C PRO A 3 33.03 15.83 -13.34
N THR A 4 33.20 16.96 -12.65
CA THR A 4 32.99 17.13 -11.21
C THR A 4 31.58 17.64 -10.91
N GLY A 5 30.58 17.16 -11.67
CA GLY A 5 29.17 17.37 -11.32
C GLY A 5 28.75 16.41 -10.21
N PRO A 6 27.75 16.75 -9.38
CA PRO A 6 27.26 15.83 -8.37
C PRO A 6 26.57 14.63 -9.06
N TYR A 7 27.05 13.41 -8.82
CA TYR A 7 26.40 12.14 -9.20
C TYR A 7 25.16 11.85 -8.32
N THR A 8 24.46 12.90 -7.91
CA THR A 8 23.35 12.83 -6.98
C THR A 8 22.06 12.76 -7.77
N LEU A 9 21.19 11.82 -7.41
CA LEU A 9 19.85 11.64 -7.95
C LEU A 9 18.87 11.43 -6.80
N SER A 10 17.58 11.70 -7.04
CA SER A 10 16.51 11.41 -6.08
C SER A 10 15.45 10.53 -6.75
N ILE A 11 15.11 9.40 -6.13
CA ILE A 11 14.02 8.53 -6.58
C ILE A 11 12.95 8.55 -5.50
N GLN A 12 11.71 8.76 -5.93
CA GLN A 12 10.57 8.92 -5.04
C GLN A 12 9.47 7.91 -5.41
N PRO A 13 9.59 6.65 -4.94
CA PRO A 13 8.45 5.74 -4.98
C PRO A 13 7.39 6.21 -3.98
N ARG A 14 6.11 6.13 -4.35
CA ARG A 14 5.02 6.56 -3.47
C ARG A 14 4.59 5.48 -2.49
N THR A 15 4.17 4.34 -3.02
CA THR A 15 3.71 3.21 -2.21
C THR A 15 4.26 1.93 -2.79
N VAL A 16 5.17 1.30 -2.05
CA VAL A 16 5.82 0.07 -2.47
C VAL A 16 5.00 -1.13 -1.98
N VAL A 17 4.74 -2.08 -2.87
CA VAL A 17 4.04 -3.34 -2.57
C VAL A 17 4.92 -4.54 -2.86
N SER A 18 4.39 -5.74 -2.65
CA SER A 18 5.09 -7.01 -2.90
C SER A 18 5.69 -7.07 -4.31
N THR A 19 6.73 -7.88 -4.45
CA THR A 19 7.41 -8.13 -5.73
C THR A 19 6.44 -8.61 -6.80
N TYR A 20 6.66 -8.15 -8.03
CA TYR A 20 5.93 -8.64 -9.19
C TYR A 20 6.48 -9.99 -9.65
N ARG A 21 7.82 -10.13 -9.71
CA ARG A 21 8.50 -11.31 -10.25
C ARG A 21 9.69 -11.77 -9.42
N GLU A 22 10.61 -10.88 -9.05
CA GLU A 22 11.90 -11.25 -8.48
C GLU A 22 12.08 -10.73 -7.04
N PRO A 23 12.88 -11.39 -6.18
CA PRO A 23 13.48 -12.72 -6.37
C PRO A 23 12.46 -13.86 -6.26
N VAL A 24 11.32 -13.61 -5.60
CA VAL A 24 10.19 -14.53 -5.47
C VAL A 24 8.93 -13.72 -5.65
N ARG A 25 8.02 -14.13 -6.53
CA ARG A 25 6.75 -13.44 -6.80
C ARG A 25 5.89 -13.30 -5.53
N GLY A 26 5.36 -12.09 -5.29
CA GLY A 26 4.50 -11.81 -4.15
C GLY A 26 5.24 -11.74 -2.80
N TRP A 27 6.57 -11.75 -2.81
CA TRP A 27 7.36 -11.60 -1.60
C TRP A 27 7.24 -10.18 -1.03
N ILE A 28 7.15 -10.10 0.29
CA ILE A 28 7.14 -8.86 1.04
C ILE A 28 7.77 -9.08 2.42
N ASP A 29 8.52 -8.11 2.92
CA ASP A 29 9.15 -8.12 4.24
C ASP A 29 8.37 -7.35 5.30
N ASN A 30 7.39 -6.55 4.89
CA ASN A 30 6.63 -5.67 5.76
C ASN A 30 5.13 -5.70 5.46
N VAL A 31 4.33 -5.25 6.42
CA VAL A 31 2.86 -5.26 6.33
C VAL A 31 2.36 -3.83 6.50
N TYR A 32 2.86 -2.93 5.68
CA TYR A 32 2.52 -1.50 5.71
C TYR A 32 1.58 -1.10 4.58
N GLY A 33 0.90 0.03 4.75
CA GLY A 33 0.05 0.65 3.73
C GLY A 33 -1.05 -0.30 3.20
N PRO A 34 -1.23 -0.41 1.86
CA PRO A 34 -2.27 -1.26 1.26
C PRO A 34 -2.17 -2.74 1.66
N VAL A 35 -0.95 -3.26 1.87
CA VAL A 35 -0.77 -4.66 2.26
C VAL A 35 -1.24 -4.90 3.69
N GLY A 36 -0.95 -3.98 4.60
CA GLY A 36 -1.48 -4.04 5.97
C GLY A 36 -3.01 -3.99 6.02
N LEU A 37 -3.61 -3.17 5.16
CA LEU A 37 -5.07 -3.13 5.01
C LEU A 37 -5.61 -4.49 4.57
N MET A 38 -5.03 -5.11 3.54
CA MET A 38 -5.45 -6.42 3.05
C MET A 38 -5.22 -7.55 4.06
N VAL A 39 -4.14 -7.50 4.86
CA VAL A 39 -3.93 -8.46 5.94
C VAL A 39 -4.98 -8.31 7.04
N GLY A 40 -5.34 -7.07 7.41
CA GLY A 40 -6.43 -6.80 8.36
C GLY A 40 -7.76 -7.38 7.87
N ILE A 41 -8.08 -7.18 6.59
CA ILE A 41 -9.28 -7.72 5.96
C ILE A 41 -9.23 -9.24 5.90
N GLY A 42 -8.11 -9.80 5.42
CA GLY A 42 -7.92 -11.23 5.22
C GLY A 42 -7.97 -12.04 6.52
N THR A 43 -7.54 -11.44 7.64
CA THR A 43 -7.62 -12.05 8.97
C THR A 43 -8.99 -11.87 9.64
N GLY A 44 -9.88 -11.05 9.07
CA GLY A 44 -11.14 -10.70 9.72
C GLY A 44 -10.96 -9.80 10.94
N VAL A 45 -9.84 -9.07 11.02
CA VAL A 45 -9.64 -8.01 12.00
C VAL A 45 -10.26 -6.71 11.50
N LEU A 46 -10.32 -6.48 10.20
CA LEU A 46 -10.87 -5.27 9.60
C LEU A 46 -12.04 -5.60 8.66
N HIS A 47 -13.22 -5.09 9.01
CA HIS A 47 -14.48 -5.31 8.31
C HIS A 47 -15.05 -4.06 7.65
N THR A 48 -14.58 -2.87 8.01
CA THR A 48 -14.99 -1.62 7.35
C THR A 48 -13.87 -0.60 7.41
N TYR A 49 -13.82 0.26 6.40
CA TYR A 49 -12.92 1.41 6.35
C TYR A 49 -13.58 2.53 5.54
N GLN A 50 -13.34 3.78 5.93
CA GLN A 50 -13.84 4.94 5.21
C GLN A 50 -12.80 5.39 4.18
N TYR A 51 -13.15 5.33 2.90
CA TYR A 51 -12.32 5.84 1.80
C TYR A 51 -13.10 5.92 0.50
N ASP A 52 -12.62 6.73 -0.44
CA ASP A 52 -13.13 6.75 -1.81
C ASP A 52 -12.64 5.53 -2.60
N GLN A 53 -13.56 4.60 -2.88
CA GLN A 53 -13.28 3.38 -3.65
C GLN A 53 -12.87 3.65 -5.10
N ASP A 54 -13.28 4.79 -5.66
CA ASP A 54 -12.97 5.18 -7.05
C ASP A 54 -11.69 6.03 -7.13
N ALA A 55 -11.08 6.35 -5.98
CA ALA A 55 -9.81 7.05 -5.95
C ALA A 55 -8.68 6.14 -6.44
N VAL A 56 -7.82 6.70 -7.29
CA VAL A 56 -6.58 6.04 -7.74
C VAL A 56 -5.62 5.96 -6.57
N THR A 57 -5.01 4.80 -6.40
CA THR A 57 -4.05 4.51 -5.35
C THR A 57 -2.71 4.14 -5.98
N GLU A 58 -1.65 4.70 -5.41
CA GLU A 58 -0.28 4.39 -5.84
C GLU A 58 0.08 2.99 -5.36
N MET A 59 0.58 2.15 -6.27
CA MET A 59 1.12 0.84 -5.94
C MET A 59 2.19 0.47 -6.96
N VAL A 60 3.43 0.38 -6.50
CA VAL A 60 4.57 -0.03 -7.34
C VAL A 60 5.26 -1.25 -6.72
N PRO A 61 5.47 -2.34 -7.49
CA PRO A 61 6.19 -3.50 -7.00
C PRO A 61 7.63 -3.16 -6.61
N VAL A 62 8.10 -3.69 -5.48
CA VAL A 62 9.44 -3.38 -4.93
C VAL A 62 10.58 -3.74 -5.90
N ASP A 63 10.47 -4.83 -6.63
CA ASP A 63 11.46 -5.26 -7.62
C ASP A 63 11.58 -4.27 -8.78
N MET A 64 10.45 -3.71 -9.24
CA MET A 64 10.48 -2.66 -10.26
C MET A 64 11.08 -1.35 -9.75
N VAL A 65 10.87 -1.01 -8.47
CA VAL A 65 11.51 0.15 -7.84
C VAL A 65 13.03 -0.04 -7.78
N VAL A 66 13.50 -1.23 -7.41
CA VAL A 66 14.93 -1.56 -7.39
C VAL A 66 15.53 -1.48 -8.79
N ASN A 67 14.87 -2.04 -9.80
CA ASN A 67 15.33 -1.93 -11.20
C ASN A 67 15.43 -0.47 -11.65
N SER A 68 14.47 0.36 -11.26
CA SER A 68 14.49 1.80 -11.54
C SER A 68 15.64 2.51 -10.84
N VAL A 69 16.01 2.11 -9.63
CA VAL A 69 17.19 2.63 -8.92
C VAL A 69 18.48 2.32 -9.67
N ILE A 70 18.60 1.10 -10.19
CA ILE A 70 19.77 0.68 -10.96
C ILE A 70 19.84 1.47 -12.29
N ALA A 71 18.72 1.54 -13.02
CA ALA A 71 18.65 2.24 -14.30
C ALA A 71 18.94 3.74 -14.18
N THR A 72 18.34 4.40 -13.17
CA THR A 72 18.60 5.83 -12.90
C THR A 72 20.06 6.08 -12.52
N ALA A 73 20.67 5.22 -11.69
CA ALA A 73 22.08 5.36 -11.32
C ALA A 73 23.01 5.26 -12.54
N TRP A 74 22.76 4.29 -13.43
CA TRP A 74 23.50 4.16 -14.69
C TRP A 74 23.33 5.39 -15.58
N TYR A 75 22.10 5.88 -15.73
CA TYR A 75 21.80 7.03 -16.58
C TYR A 75 22.43 8.30 -16.03
N THR A 76 22.29 8.57 -14.72
CA THR A 76 22.92 9.72 -14.07
C THR A 76 24.44 9.67 -14.18
N ALA A 77 25.06 8.48 -14.08
CA ALA A 77 26.51 8.33 -14.26
C ALA A 77 26.99 8.63 -15.69
N LYS A 78 26.15 8.38 -16.70
CA LYS A 78 26.43 8.70 -18.12
C LYS A 78 26.09 10.14 -18.48
N SER A 79 25.04 10.69 -17.88
CA SER A 79 24.56 12.03 -18.16
C SER A 79 25.40 13.07 -17.42
N ASN A 80 25.85 14.13 -18.09
CA ASN A 80 26.52 15.25 -17.42
C ASN A 80 25.50 16.29 -16.94
N GLN A 81 24.49 15.85 -16.17
CA GLN A 81 23.43 16.73 -15.71
C GLN A 81 23.94 17.73 -14.66
N GLN A 82 23.60 19.00 -14.85
CA GLN A 82 23.97 20.08 -13.93
C GLN A 82 23.02 20.17 -12.73
N GLN A 83 21.80 19.65 -12.86
CA GLN A 83 20.79 19.62 -11.80
C GLN A 83 20.55 18.18 -11.36
N ILE A 84 20.24 18.00 -10.07
CA ILE A 84 19.91 16.70 -9.49
C ILE A 84 18.55 16.25 -10.06
N PRO A 85 18.48 15.18 -10.86
CA PRO A 85 17.21 14.69 -11.38
C PRO A 85 16.36 14.07 -10.28
N ILE A 86 15.04 14.29 -10.38
CA ILE A 86 14.03 13.66 -9.52
C ILE A 86 13.21 12.68 -10.36
N TYR A 87 13.24 11.41 -9.97
CA TYR A 87 12.51 10.31 -10.61
C TYR A 87 11.33 9.90 -9.73
N ASN A 88 10.14 10.39 -10.05
CA ASN A 88 8.91 9.96 -9.39
C ASN A 88 8.48 8.61 -9.97
N TYR A 89 8.59 7.55 -9.17
CA TYR A 89 8.17 6.22 -9.58
C TYR A 89 6.75 5.93 -9.08
N VAL A 90 5.78 6.11 -9.99
CA VAL A 90 4.34 6.13 -9.70
C VAL A 90 3.57 5.29 -10.70
N SER A 91 2.46 4.70 -10.26
CA SER A 91 1.58 3.90 -11.12
C SER A 91 0.48 4.74 -11.78
N SER A 92 0.04 5.82 -11.14
CA SER A 92 -1.13 6.61 -11.58
C SER A 92 -1.06 7.17 -13.00
N VAL A 93 0.14 7.47 -13.51
CA VAL A 93 0.32 8.09 -14.84
C VAL A 93 0.19 7.07 -15.97
N GLN A 94 0.67 5.85 -15.76
CA GLN A 94 0.79 4.84 -16.83
C GLN A 94 -0.23 3.72 -16.70
N LYS A 95 -0.48 3.29 -15.46
CA LYS A 95 -1.36 2.17 -15.14
C LYS A 95 -2.08 2.46 -13.82
N PRO A 96 -3.02 3.41 -13.82
CA PRO A 96 -3.78 3.74 -12.62
C PRO A 96 -4.55 2.52 -12.14
N VAL A 97 -4.59 2.34 -10.83
CA VAL A 97 -5.38 1.30 -10.15
C VAL A 97 -6.21 2.00 -9.09
N THR A 98 -7.52 1.76 -9.09
CA THR A 98 -8.43 2.25 -8.06
C THR A 98 -8.41 1.35 -6.83
N TRP A 99 -8.79 1.90 -5.66
CA TRP A 99 -8.93 1.07 -4.47
C TRP A 99 -9.96 -0.07 -4.65
N ASN A 100 -11.03 0.17 -5.41
CA ASN A 100 -12.01 -0.87 -5.73
C ASN A 100 -11.38 -2.00 -6.55
N GLU A 101 -10.68 -1.69 -7.64
CA GLU A 101 -9.99 -2.70 -8.46
C GLU A 101 -9.00 -3.52 -7.62
N PHE A 102 -8.20 -2.83 -6.80
CA PHE A 102 -7.27 -3.50 -5.90
C PHE A 102 -8.00 -4.44 -4.93
N LEU A 103 -9.07 -3.99 -4.29
CA LEU A 103 -9.87 -4.80 -3.38
C LEU A 103 -10.46 -6.02 -4.10
N GLN A 104 -11.07 -5.84 -5.28
CA GLN A 104 -11.66 -6.94 -6.05
C GLN A 104 -10.61 -7.97 -6.47
N HIS A 105 -9.42 -7.54 -6.87
CA HIS A 105 -8.31 -8.44 -7.16
C HIS A 105 -7.89 -9.24 -5.92
N ASN A 106 -7.83 -8.62 -4.75
CA ASN A 106 -7.51 -9.31 -3.50
C ASN A 106 -8.61 -10.28 -3.08
N ILE A 107 -9.89 -9.89 -3.16
CA ILE A 107 -11.04 -10.76 -2.82
C ILE A 107 -11.04 -12.01 -3.71
N LYS A 108 -10.88 -11.83 -5.03
CA LYS A 108 -10.89 -12.92 -6.00
C LYS A 108 -9.88 -14.02 -5.66
N HIS A 109 -8.69 -13.66 -5.19
CA HIS A 109 -7.63 -14.62 -4.88
C HIS A 109 -7.58 -15.00 -3.40
N GLY A 110 -7.98 -14.10 -2.49
CA GLY A 110 -7.89 -14.26 -1.04
C GLY A 110 -8.80 -15.36 -0.50
N HIS A 111 -9.98 -15.55 -1.09
CA HIS A 111 -10.86 -16.66 -0.70
C HIS A 111 -10.30 -18.04 -1.03
N HIS A 112 -9.39 -18.14 -2.01
CA HIS A 112 -8.72 -19.40 -2.35
C HIS A 112 -7.58 -19.74 -1.40
N TRP A 113 -7.02 -18.73 -0.71
CA TRP A 113 -5.86 -18.87 0.18
C TRP A 113 -6.15 -18.21 1.54
N PRO A 114 -7.11 -18.73 2.32
CA PRO A 114 -7.47 -18.14 3.60
C PRO A 114 -6.32 -18.25 4.60
N THR A 115 -6.18 -17.22 5.44
CA THR A 115 -5.16 -17.20 6.49
C THR A 115 -5.52 -18.15 7.64
N ILE A 116 -4.53 -18.89 8.14
CA ILE A 116 -4.66 -19.72 9.35
C ILE A 116 -4.84 -18.88 10.63
N ARG A 117 -4.61 -17.57 10.54
CA ARG A 117 -4.74 -16.61 11.66
C ARG A 117 -6.08 -15.87 11.62
N ALA A 118 -7.06 -16.40 10.90
CA ALA A 118 -8.38 -15.77 10.80
C ALA A 118 -9.07 -15.78 12.18
N VAL A 119 -9.51 -14.60 12.61
CA VAL A 119 -10.36 -14.43 13.81
C VAL A 119 -11.82 -14.23 13.44
N TRP A 120 -12.09 -13.84 12.20
CA TRP A 120 -13.42 -13.73 11.60
C TRP A 120 -13.37 -14.15 10.14
N TYR A 121 -14.49 -14.63 9.61
CA TYR A 121 -14.72 -14.78 8.18
C TYR A 121 -14.37 -13.52 7.38
N TYR A 122 -13.67 -13.72 6.25
CA TYR A 122 -13.30 -12.68 5.30
C TYR A 122 -14.55 -11.92 4.84
N SER A 123 -14.71 -10.69 5.33
CA SER A 123 -15.84 -9.82 4.98
C SER A 123 -15.41 -8.37 5.14
N PHE A 124 -15.67 -7.55 4.12
CA PHE A 124 -15.26 -6.15 4.12
C PHE A 124 -16.29 -5.27 3.42
N TRP A 125 -16.71 -4.22 4.12
CA TRP A 125 -17.74 -3.28 3.70
C TRP A 125 -17.16 -1.86 3.69
N PRO A 126 -16.47 -1.47 2.61
CA PRO A 126 -15.94 -0.13 2.46
C PRO A 126 -17.07 0.89 2.22
N THR A 127 -16.90 2.12 2.69
CA THR A 127 -17.92 3.17 2.52
C THR A 127 -17.30 4.56 2.41
N LYS A 128 -17.94 5.45 1.63
CA LYS A 128 -17.57 6.88 1.59
C LYS A 128 -18.27 7.68 2.70
N SER A 129 -19.34 7.15 3.29
CA SER A 129 -20.15 7.85 4.28
C SER A 129 -19.56 7.72 5.68
N ARG A 130 -19.21 8.86 6.30
CA ARG A 130 -18.70 8.91 7.68
C ARG A 130 -19.68 8.28 8.68
N ILE A 131 -20.98 8.54 8.52
CA ILE A 131 -22.02 8.02 9.42
C ILE A 131 -22.09 6.50 9.30
N MET A 132 -22.12 5.98 8.06
CA MET A 132 -22.13 4.54 7.82
C MET A 132 -20.85 3.88 8.36
N PHE A 133 -19.69 4.51 8.16
CA PHE A 133 -18.42 4.02 8.70
C PHE A 133 -18.47 3.93 10.23
N LEU A 134 -18.91 4.99 10.93
CA LEU A 134 -18.98 4.99 12.39
C LEU A 134 -19.94 3.91 12.91
N PHE A 135 -21.08 3.74 12.24
CA PHE A 135 -22.06 2.70 12.55
C PHE A 135 -21.47 1.29 12.37
N LEU A 136 -20.92 0.99 11.20
CA LEU A 136 -20.29 -0.31 10.91
C LEU A 136 -19.07 -0.57 11.80
N ASN A 137 -18.26 0.45 12.07
CA ASN A 137 -17.09 0.33 12.93
C ASN A 137 -17.51 -0.01 14.37
N PHE A 138 -18.56 0.63 14.88
CA PHE A 138 -19.10 0.29 16.20
C PHE A 138 -19.61 -1.15 16.25
N LEU A 139 -20.38 -1.58 15.24
CA LEU A 139 -21.00 -2.91 15.21
C LEU A 139 -20.04 -4.06 14.90
N LEU A 140 -19.09 -3.86 13.98
CA LEU A 140 -18.23 -4.92 13.44
C LEU A 140 -16.83 -4.93 14.10
N HIS A 141 -16.41 -3.84 14.74
CA HIS A 141 -15.13 -3.77 15.44
C HIS A 141 -15.31 -3.61 16.95
N THR A 142 -15.97 -2.55 17.40
CA THR A 142 -16.03 -2.22 18.84
C THR A 142 -16.77 -3.27 19.65
N ILE A 143 -18.02 -3.61 19.28
CA ILE A 143 -18.81 -4.59 20.02
C ILE A 143 -18.13 -5.98 20.03
N PRO A 144 -17.74 -6.57 18.89
CA PRO A 144 -17.14 -7.90 18.87
C PRO A 144 -15.78 -7.92 19.54
N GLY A 145 -14.99 -6.85 19.40
CA GLY A 145 -13.71 -6.69 20.09
C GLY A 145 -13.84 -6.72 21.61
N LEU A 146 -14.79 -5.98 22.18
CA LEU A 146 -15.05 -5.97 23.61
C LEU A 146 -15.55 -7.32 24.12
N ILE A 147 -16.43 -7.99 23.36
CA ILE A 147 -16.93 -9.33 23.71
C ILE A 147 -15.78 -10.33 23.75
N LEU A 148 -14.97 -10.40 22.69
CA LEU A 148 -13.87 -11.36 22.57
C LEU A 148 -12.76 -11.09 23.60
N ASP A 149 -12.44 -9.83 23.89
CA ASP A 149 -11.50 -9.47 24.95
C ASP A 149 -12.04 -9.81 26.34
N GLY A 150 -13.34 -9.61 26.57
CA GLY A 150 -14.01 -10.00 27.81
C GLY A 150 -13.94 -11.52 28.01
N VAL A 151 -14.25 -12.29 26.98
CA VAL A 151 -14.11 -13.76 26.98
C VAL A 151 -12.67 -14.17 27.23
N ALA A 152 -11.70 -13.59 26.52
CA ALA A 152 -10.28 -13.87 26.74
C ALA A 152 -9.90 -13.67 28.21
N SER A 153 -10.30 -12.53 28.78
CA SER A 153 -10.02 -12.18 30.18
C SER A 153 -10.64 -13.18 31.17
N MET A 154 -11.88 -13.62 30.94
CA MET A 154 -12.55 -14.63 31.78
C MET A 154 -11.83 -15.98 31.79
N PHE A 155 -11.16 -16.34 30.68
CA PHE A 155 -10.36 -17.56 30.57
C PHE A 155 -8.86 -17.34 30.88
N GLY A 156 -8.50 -16.21 31.50
CA GLY A 156 -7.12 -15.89 31.86
C GLY A 156 -6.19 -15.64 30.66
N LYS A 157 -6.75 -15.43 29.47
CA LYS A 157 -6.02 -15.05 28.26
C LYS A 157 -5.90 -13.53 28.16
N THR A 158 -4.88 -13.09 27.44
CA THR A 158 -4.63 -11.66 27.23
C THR A 158 -5.64 -11.06 26.23
N PRO A 159 -6.43 -10.06 26.62
CA PRO A 159 -7.25 -9.29 25.68
C PRO A 159 -6.36 -8.45 24.76
N MET A 160 -6.71 -8.36 23.47
CA MET A 160 -5.88 -7.68 22.46
C MET A 160 -6.68 -6.84 21.47
N LEU A 161 -7.92 -7.21 21.15
CA LEU A 161 -8.66 -6.64 20.02
C LEU A 161 -9.00 -5.18 20.22
N SER A 162 -9.37 -4.77 21.43
CA SER A 162 -9.66 -3.37 21.76
C SER A 162 -8.42 -2.47 21.55
N SER A 163 -7.23 -2.98 21.87
CA SER A 163 -5.97 -2.29 21.59
C SER A 163 -5.71 -2.19 20.09
N VAL A 164 -5.96 -3.27 19.34
CA VAL A 164 -5.84 -3.30 17.88
C VAL A 164 -6.77 -2.27 17.25
N TYR A 165 -8.06 -2.24 17.61
CA TYR A 165 -9.02 -1.29 17.07
C TYR A 165 -8.70 0.17 17.43
N THR A 166 -8.18 0.41 18.63
CA THR A 166 -7.69 1.75 19.02
C THR A 166 -6.54 2.20 18.13
N LYS A 167 -5.59 1.30 17.82
CA LYS A 167 -4.46 1.59 16.92
C LYS A 167 -4.94 1.82 15.48
N LEU A 168 -5.87 1.00 14.99
CA LEU A 168 -6.46 1.16 13.66
C LEU A 168 -7.16 2.52 13.52
N GLY A 169 -7.90 2.96 14.54
CA GLY A 169 -8.52 4.28 14.55
C GLY A 169 -7.51 5.43 14.45
N LYS A 170 -6.38 5.33 15.17
CA LYS A 170 -5.29 6.32 15.10
C LYS A 170 -4.59 6.34 13.74
N VAL A 171 -4.34 5.17 13.16
CA VAL A 171 -3.78 5.06 11.81
C VAL A 171 -4.74 5.67 10.80
N ALA A 172 -6.03 5.36 10.89
CA ALA A 172 -7.05 5.89 10.00
C ALA A 172 -7.11 7.42 10.03
N SER A 173 -7.15 8.03 11.22
CA SER A 173 -7.16 9.49 11.35
C SER A 173 -5.89 10.16 10.84
N THR A 174 -4.75 9.47 10.92
CA THR A 174 -3.47 9.99 10.42
C THR A 174 -3.39 9.90 8.89
N LEU A 175 -3.98 8.86 8.31
CA LEU A 175 -3.93 8.60 6.87
C LEU A 175 -5.06 9.28 6.08
N GLU A 176 -6.13 9.75 6.73
CA GLU A 176 -7.29 10.41 6.10
C GLU A 176 -6.87 11.49 5.10
N TYR A 177 -5.92 12.37 5.48
CA TYR A 177 -5.39 13.41 4.60
C TYR A 177 -4.77 12.87 3.30
N PHE A 178 -4.09 11.72 3.37
CA PHE A 178 -3.35 11.15 2.25
C PHE A 178 -4.25 10.31 1.34
N VAL A 179 -5.22 9.61 1.91
CA VAL A 179 -6.11 8.69 1.18
C VAL A 179 -7.23 9.43 0.46
N ASP A 180 -7.76 10.51 1.04
CA ASP A 180 -8.93 11.22 0.48
C ASP A 180 -8.56 12.33 -0.52
N ARG A 181 -7.26 12.55 -0.78
CA ARG A 181 -6.79 13.53 -1.75
C ARG A 181 -6.34 12.87 -3.04
N LYS A 182 -6.76 13.44 -4.16
CA LYS A 182 -6.19 13.12 -5.48
C LYS A 182 -4.88 13.87 -5.64
N TRP A 183 -3.81 13.11 -5.83
CA TRP A 183 -2.49 13.65 -6.09
C TRP A 183 -2.19 13.50 -7.58
N ASN A 184 -1.81 14.60 -8.22
CA ASN A 184 -1.36 14.58 -9.60
C ASN A 184 0.16 14.43 -9.60
N TRP A 185 0.65 13.32 -10.13
CA TRP A 185 2.07 13.04 -10.25
C TRP A 185 2.52 13.17 -11.72
N SER A 186 3.76 13.63 -11.92
CA SER A 186 4.46 13.53 -13.19
C SER A 186 5.64 12.59 -13.02
N ASN A 187 5.86 11.73 -14.01
CA ASN A 187 6.97 10.80 -14.10
C ASN A 187 7.77 10.96 -15.40
N GLU A 188 7.77 12.17 -15.97
CA GLU A 188 8.47 12.51 -17.23
C GLU A 188 9.94 12.07 -17.24
N ASN A 189 10.68 12.31 -16.15
CA ASN A 189 12.08 11.88 -16.04
C ASN A 189 12.25 10.35 -16.07
N VAL A 190 11.27 9.60 -15.55
CA VAL A 190 11.28 8.12 -15.60
C VAL A 190 11.01 7.65 -17.03
N GLN A 191 10.06 8.29 -17.73
CA GLN A 191 9.79 7.96 -19.13
C GLN A 191 10.98 8.28 -20.04
N ALA A 192 11.59 9.47 -19.88
CA ALA A 192 12.77 9.86 -20.63
C ALA A 192 13.97 8.93 -20.37
N LEU A 193 14.07 8.33 -19.18
CA LEU A 193 15.04 7.28 -18.88
C LEU A 193 14.73 5.99 -19.65
N TRP A 194 13.48 5.53 -19.60
CA TRP A 194 13.07 4.29 -20.26
C TRP A 194 13.26 4.35 -21.78
N ASP A 195 13.07 5.50 -22.40
CA ASP A 195 13.34 5.71 -23.83
C ASP A 195 14.83 5.52 -24.23
N GLN A 196 15.73 5.47 -23.24
CA GLN A 196 17.17 5.25 -23.43
C GLN A 196 17.60 3.81 -23.14
N LEU A 197 16.69 2.99 -22.60
CA LEU A 197 16.92 1.56 -22.35
C LEU A 197 16.60 0.76 -23.61
N SER A 198 17.29 -0.35 -23.81
CA SER A 198 16.93 -1.28 -24.87
C SER A 198 15.63 -2.03 -24.52
N PRO A 199 14.89 -2.60 -25.49
CA PRO A 199 13.63 -3.31 -25.22
C PRO A 199 13.74 -4.53 -24.27
N GLU A 200 14.97 -5.00 -24.02
CA GLU A 200 15.28 -6.14 -23.15
C GLU A 200 15.61 -5.72 -21.71
N GLU A 201 15.78 -4.41 -21.45
CA GLU A 201 16.12 -3.79 -20.16
C GLU A 201 14.91 -3.11 -19.52
#